data_AF-B9S0R6-F1
#
_entry.id   AF-B9S0R6-F1
#
_cell.length_a   1.000
_cell.length_b   1.000
_cell.length_c   1.000
_cell.angle_alpha   90.00
_cell.angle_beta   90.00
_cell.angle_gamma   90.00
#
_symmetry.space_group_name_H-M   'P 1'
#
loop_
_entity.id
_entity.type
_entity.pdbx_description
1 polymer ?
#
loop_
_entity_poly.entity_id
_entity_poly.type
_entity_poly.pdbx_seq_one_letter_code
_entity_poly.pdbx_strand_id
1 'polypeptide(L)' 'MSATDGLIRGMEVIDTGGPLSVPVGGATLGRLFNVLEEPVDDLGPVDTRATSPIHRSAPAFIQC' A
#
# COMPACT_ATOMS: atom_id res chain seq x y z
N MET A 1 -6.34 -7.49 -0.34
CA MET A 1 -6.00 -8.83 -0.87
C MET A 1 -6.25 -9.82 0.24
N SER A 2 -7.50 -10.26 0.36
CA SER A 2 -7.98 -11.09 1.47
C SER A 2 -8.72 -12.29 0.89
N ALA A 3 -9.29 -13.13 1.75
CA ALA A 3 -10.12 -14.27 1.32
C ALA A 3 -11.21 -13.82 0.34
N THR A 4 -11.50 -14.66 -0.65
CA THR A 4 -12.50 -14.41 -1.69
C THR A 4 -13.86 -15.06 -1.39
N ASP A 5 -13.99 -15.65 -0.19
CA ASP A 5 -15.22 -16.25 0.29
C ASP A 5 -16.34 -15.20 0.38
N GLY A 6 -17.51 -15.51 -0.18
CA GLY A 6 -18.66 -14.61 -0.17
C GLY A 6 -18.71 -13.59 -1.32
N LEU A 7 -17.69 -13.54 -2.19
CA LEU A 7 -17.78 -12.74 -3.42
C LEU A 7 -18.74 -13.38 -4.43
N ILE A 8 -19.63 -12.57 -5.00
CA ILE A 8 -20.60 -12.99 -6.02
C ILE A 8 -20.40 -12.20 -7.31
N ARG A 9 -20.79 -12.79 -8.44
CA ARG A 9 -20.76 -12.11 -9.74
C ARG A 9 -21.74 -10.94 -9.72
N GLY A 10 -21.30 -9.79 -10.25
CA GLY A 10 -22.10 -8.56 -10.29
C GLY A 10 -22.01 -7.70 -9.02
N MET A 11 -21.15 -8.05 -8.07
CA MET A 11 -20.81 -7.18 -6.94
C MET A 11 -20.16 -5.89 -7.45
N GLU A 12 -20.51 -4.77 -6.84
CA GLU A 12 -19.92 -3.47 -7.15
C GLU A 12 -18.43 -3.43 -6.76
N VAL A 13 -17.61 -2.86 -7.63
CA VAL A 13 -16.17 -2.72 -7.43
C VAL A 13 -15.79 -1.27 -7.73
N ILE A 14 -14.99 -0.67 -6.85
CA ILE A 14 -14.50 0.70 -7.00
C ILE A 14 -13.03 0.63 -7.41
N ASP A 15 -12.69 1.32 -8.50
CA ASP A 15 -11.31 1.53 -8.93
C ASP A 15 -10.71 2.71 -8.15
N THR A 16 -9.55 2.50 -7.52
CA THR A 16 -8.80 3.53 -6.81
C THR A 16 -8.02 4.46 -7.74
N GLY A 17 -7.99 4.16 -9.05
CA GLY A 17 -7.40 5.02 -10.09
C GLY A 17 -5.88 4.94 -10.19
N GLY A 18 -5.26 4.01 -9.48
CA GLY A 18 -3.81 3.86 -9.45
C GLY A 18 -3.35 2.59 -8.73
N PRO A 19 -2.06 2.25 -8.83
CA PRO A 19 -1.48 1.13 -8.12
C PRO A 19 -1.53 1.36 -6.60
N LEU A 20 -1.50 0.25 -5.86
CA LEU A 20 -1.40 0.23 -4.39
C LEU A 20 -0.21 1.09 -3.93
N SER A 21 -0.44 1.96 -2.94
CA SER A 21 0.42 3.11 -2.63
C SER A 21 0.71 3.24 -1.13
N VAL A 22 1.87 2.72 -0.71
CA VAL A 22 2.22 2.53 0.70
C VAL A 22 2.72 3.80 1.37
N PRO A 23 2.45 4.03 2.67
CA PRO A 23 3.07 5.11 3.42
C PRO A 23 4.58 4.89 3.47
N VAL A 24 5.35 5.97 3.28
CA VAL A 24 6.82 5.95 3.32
C VAL A 24 7.36 7.08 4.19
N GLY A 25 8.57 6.90 4.71
CA GLY A 25 9.30 7.90 5.48
C GLY A 25 9.67 7.44 6.88
N GLY A 26 10.17 8.35 7.72
CA GLY A 26 10.60 8.01 9.07
C GLY A 26 9.48 7.50 9.98
N ALA A 27 8.24 7.93 9.73
CA ALA A 27 7.07 7.55 10.53
C ALA A 27 6.70 6.06 10.43
N THR A 28 7.18 5.35 9.41
CA THR A 28 6.92 3.91 9.23
C THR A 28 7.95 3.03 9.94
N LEU A 29 9.02 3.60 10.49
CA LEU A 29 10.07 2.85 11.19
C LEU A 29 9.52 2.28 12.51
N GLY A 30 9.75 0.98 12.72
CA GLY A 30 9.28 0.28 13.93
C GLY A 30 7.78 -0.07 13.93
N ARG A 31 7.09 0.15 12.81
CA ARG A 31 5.69 -0.21 12.61
C ARG A 31 5.57 -1.52 11.84
N LEU A 32 4.52 -2.29 12.09
CA LEU A 32 4.21 -3.52 11.35
C LEU A 32 3.00 -3.28 10.44
N PHE A 33 3.19 -3.49 9.14
CA PHE A 33 2.15 -3.29 8.12
C PHE A 33 1.80 -4.59 7.42
N ASN A 34 0.54 -4.72 7.02
CA ASN A 34 0.14 -5.74 6.06
C ASN A 34 0.39 -5.27 4.60
N VAL A 35 0.07 -6.13 3.64
CA VAL A 35 0.25 -5.84 2.20
C VAL A 35 -0.62 -4.68 1.72
N LEU A 36 -1.73 -4.40 2.42
CA LEU A 36 -2.68 -3.33 2.12
C LEU A 36 -2.43 -2.07 2.95
N GLU A 37 -1.26 -1.95 3.60
CA GLU A 37 -0.83 -0.76 4.32
C GLU A 37 -1.52 -0.51 5.66
N GLU A 38 -2.32 -1.47 6.12
CA GLU A 38 -2.98 -1.35 7.41
C GLU A 38 -1.98 -1.71 8.52
N PRO A 39 -1.84 -0.86 9.56
CA PRO A 39 -1.01 -1.17 10.70
C PRO A 39 -1.65 -2.33 11.49
N VAL A 40 -0.89 -3.40 11.69
CA VAL A 40 -1.32 -4.61 12.43
C VAL A 40 -0.60 -4.72 13.78
N ASP A 41 -0.08 -3.60 14.27
CA ASP A 41 0.73 -3.51 15.50
C ASP A 41 -0.03 -2.94 16.71
N ASP A 42 -1.34 -2.68 16.59
CA ASP A 42 -2.20 -2.09 17.64
C ASP A 42 -1.71 -0.74 18.20
N LEU A 43 -0.76 -0.07 17.53
CA LEU A 43 -0.17 1.21 17.94
C LEU A 43 -0.94 2.44 17.40
N GLY A 44 -2.11 2.23 16.82
CA GLY A 44 -2.94 3.29 16.22
C GLY A 44 -2.51 3.70 14.80
N PRO A 45 -3.04 4.79 14.25
CA PRO A 45 -2.76 5.21 12.88
C PRO A 45 -1.30 5.66 12.69
N VAL A 46 -0.79 5.55 11.47
CA VAL A 46 0.55 6.04 11.10
C VAL A 46 0.38 7.37 10.39
N ASP A 47 0.85 8.45 11.00
CA ASP A 47 0.75 9.79 10.40
C ASP A 47 1.91 9.99 9.41
N THR A 48 1.66 9.75 8.12
CA THR A 48 2.64 9.98 7.05
C THR A 48 2.10 10.94 6.01
N ARG A 49 2.95 11.87 5.57
CA ARG A 49 2.61 12.85 4.53
C ARG A 49 2.98 12.38 3.12
N ALA A 50 3.65 11.25 3.01
CA ALA A 50 4.18 10.74 1.75
C ALA A 50 3.78 9.27 1.57
N THR A 51 3.17 8.99 0.42
CA THR A 51 2.88 7.64 -0.05
C THR A 51 3.64 7.37 -1.35
N SER A 52 3.93 6.11 -1.63
CA SER A 52 4.62 5.70 -2.85
C SER A 52 4.01 4.42 -3.42
N PRO A 53 3.84 4.31 -4.75
CA PRO A 53 3.34 3.09 -5.37
C PRO A 53 4.32 1.93 -5.19
N ILE A 54 3.79 0.72 -4.96
CA ILE A 54 4.60 -0.51 -4.87
C ILE A 54 5.17 -0.94 -6.22
N HIS A 55 4.51 -0.55 -7.31
CA HIS A 55 4.98 -0.79 -8.66
C HIS A 55 5.61 0.49 -9.21
N ARG A 56 6.92 0.46 -9.41
CA ARG A 56 7.70 1.53 -10.03
C ARG A 56 8.75 0.94 -10.95
N SER A 57 8.99 1.59 -12.09
CA SER A 57 10.08 1.22 -12.99
C SER A 57 11.42 1.30 -12.27
N ALA A 58 12.34 0.40 -12.64
CA ALA A 58 13.71 0.48 -12.18
C ALA A 58 14.35 1.83 -12.59
N PRO A 59 15.30 2.35 -11.81
CA PRO A 59 16.04 3.55 -12.20
C PRO A 59 16.70 3.38 -13.57
N ALA A 60 16.73 4.45 -14.36
CA ALA A 60 17.40 4.45 -15.65
C ALA A 60 18.92 4.28 -15.47
N PHE A 61 19.56 3.59 -16.41
CA PHE A 61 21.02 3.57 -16.48
C PHE A 61 21.52 4.95 -16.93
N ILE A 62 22.24 5.65 -16.04
CA ILE A 62 22.88 6.93 -16.32
C ILE A 62 24.38 6.68 -16.33
N GLN A 63 25.01 6.70 -17.50
CA GLN A 63 26.46 6.52 -17.62
C GLN A 63 27.16 7.85 -17.29
N CYS A 64 28.04 7.83 -16.29
CA CYS A 64 28.86 8.97 -15.88
C CYS A 64 29.98 9.28 -16.88
#